data_AF-A0A2H1GT27-F1
#
_entry.id   AF-A0A2H1GT27-F1
#
_cell.length_a   1.000
_cell.length_b   1.000
_cell.length_c   1.000
_cell.angle_alpha   90.00
_cell.angle_beta   90.00
_cell.angle_gamma   90.00
#
_symmetry.space_group_name_H-M   'P 1'
#
loop_
_entity.id
_entity.type
_entity.pdbx_description
1 polymer ?
#
loop_
_entity_poly.entity_id
_entity_poly.type
_entity_poly.pdbx_seq_one_letter_code
_entity_poly.pdbx_strand_id
1 'polypeptide(L)'
;MPVDGVIPDRIAANRIITNVHKLMVVGKLIGADDGKEFIRRGERIIHQYLRVLPHSLSAMRESADISITVYRMRQGLMAAGVDAATFIATTLQSYPEHDAHLRELTVWNTEELVALPLSAEERRIKRNCTFCGARSAQDRVLLTCGRCRVALYCDEICQRMDWRRGHRTSCVVSESENGTANGVSA
;
A
#
# COMPACT_ATOMS: atom_id res chain seq x y z
N MET A 1 -26.52 13.34 22.71
CA MET A 1 -27.07 12.17 22.01
C MET A 1 -25.90 11.41 21.39
N PRO A 2 -25.62 10.16 21.79
CA PRO A 2 -24.51 9.41 21.24
C PRO A 2 -24.92 8.87 19.87
N VAL A 3 -24.24 9.31 18.82
CA VAL A 3 -24.28 8.65 17.51
C VAL A 3 -23.51 7.35 17.66
N ASP A 4 -24.14 6.22 17.31
CA ASP A 4 -23.57 4.88 17.32
C ASP A 4 -22.31 4.82 16.44
N GLY A 5 -21.17 5.17 17.03
CA GLY A 5 -19.88 5.15 16.37
C GLY A 5 -19.28 3.77 16.51
N VAL A 6 -19.44 2.93 15.50
CA VAL A 6 -18.68 1.67 15.39
C VAL A 6 -17.20 2.03 15.45
N ILE A 7 -16.53 1.67 16.55
CA ILE A 7 -15.08 1.79 16.67
C ILE A 7 -14.49 0.88 15.59
N PRO A 8 -13.73 1.41 14.62
CA PRO A 8 -13.09 0.58 13.61
C PRO A 8 -12.21 -0.46 14.31
N ASP A 9 -12.26 -1.70 13.85
CA ASP A 9 -11.30 -2.69 14.31
C ASP A 9 -9.86 -2.22 14.01
N ARG A 10 -8.87 -2.83 14.68
CA ARG A 10 -7.47 -2.41 14.59
C ARG A 10 -6.94 -2.40 13.14
N ILE A 11 -7.41 -3.31 12.28
CA ILE A 11 -6.97 -3.39 10.88
C ILE A 11 -7.56 -2.22 10.09
N ALA A 12 -8.85 -1.95 10.27
CA ALA A 12 -9.53 -0.81 9.65
C ALA A 12 -8.91 0.53 10.10
N ALA A 13 -8.62 0.69 11.39
CA ALA A 13 -7.97 1.86 11.94
C ALA A 13 -6.58 2.09 11.32
N ASN A 14 -5.75 1.04 11.26
CA ASN A 14 -4.41 1.12 10.65
C ASN A 14 -4.47 1.56 9.19
N ARG A 15 -5.38 1.00 8.39
CA ARG A 15 -5.57 1.43 6.99
C ARG A 15 -5.97 2.89 6.86
N ILE A 16 -6.83 3.39 7.75
CA ILE A 16 -7.22 4.80 7.77
C ILE A 16 -6.01 5.69 8.08
N ILE A 17 -5.24 5.36 9.14
CA ILE A 17 -4.06 6.14 9.54
C ILE A 17 -3.04 6.17 8.38
N THR A 18 -2.72 5.02 7.79
CA THR A 18 -1.78 4.93 6.67
C THR A 18 -2.23 5.76 5.48
N ASN A 19 -3.49 5.66 5.06
CA ASN A 19 -4.00 6.41 3.91
C ASN A 19 -4.05 7.92 4.17
N VAL A 20 -4.42 8.33 5.39
CA VAL A 20 -4.38 9.75 5.79
C VAL A 20 -2.96 10.29 5.74
N HIS A 21 -1.99 9.54 6.24
CA HIS A 21 -0.57 9.94 6.18
C HIS A 21 -0.09 10.08 4.73
N LYS A 22 -0.42 9.12 3.85
CA LYS A 22 -0.12 9.21 2.40
C LYS A 22 -0.72 10.49 1.78
N LEU A 23 -1.97 10.82 2.11
CA LEU A 23 -2.61 12.07 1.64
C LEU A 23 -1.87 13.31 2.14
N MET A 24 -1.39 13.32 3.39
CA MET A 24 -0.62 14.44 3.92
C MET A 24 0.72 14.61 3.19
N VAL A 25 1.46 13.51 2.97
CA VAL A 25 2.73 13.55 2.25
C VAL A 25 2.53 14.04 0.82
N VAL A 26 1.58 13.45 0.08
CA VAL A 26 1.28 13.87 -1.30
C VAL A 26 0.81 15.33 -1.35
N GLY A 27 -0.05 15.74 -0.42
CA GLY A 27 -0.53 17.13 -0.34
C GLY A 27 0.61 18.13 -0.14
N LYS A 28 1.54 17.83 0.77
CA LYS A 28 2.73 18.68 0.99
C LYS A 28 3.71 18.65 -0.20
N LEU A 29 3.78 17.56 -0.97
CA LEU A 29 4.60 17.48 -2.19
C LEU A 29 4.01 18.29 -3.35
N ILE A 30 2.68 18.23 -3.54
CA ILE A 30 1.96 19.02 -4.54
C ILE A 30 2.10 20.52 -4.21
N GLY A 31 1.97 20.88 -2.93
CA GLY A 31 2.01 22.28 -2.50
C GLY A 31 0.79 23.08 -2.97
N ALA A 32 0.89 24.41 -2.88
CA ALA A 32 -0.17 25.36 -3.25
C ALA A 32 -1.54 25.03 -2.62
N ASP A 33 -2.63 25.51 -3.21
CA ASP A 33 -3.99 25.31 -2.67
C ASP A 33 -4.52 23.89 -2.92
N ASP A 34 -4.11 23.26 -4.03
CA ASP A 34 -4.48 21.88 -4.35
C ASP A 34 -3.95 20.90 -3.29
N GLY A 35 -2.68 21.04 -2.90
CA GLY A 35 -2.06 20.21 -1.87
C GLY A 35 -2.70 20.38 -0.48
N LYS A 36 -3.14 21.60 -0.13
CA LYS A 36 -3.83 21.88 1.14
C LYS A 36 -5.14 21.11 1.26
N GLU A 37 -5.86 20.84 0.16
CA GLU A 37 -7.11 20.08 0.22
C GLU A 37 -6.87 18.61 0.60
N PHE A 38 -5.80 17.99 0.11
CA PHE A 38 -5.44 16.61 0.50
C PHE A 38 -5.16 16.51 2.00
N ILE A 39 -4.40 17.46 2.55
CA ILE A 39 -4.11 17.54 3.99
C ILE A 39 -5.40 17.73 4.78
N ARG A 40 -6.22 18.74 4.41
CA ARG A 40 -7.50 19.04 5.07
C ARG A 40 -8.46 17.85 5.02
N ARG A 41 -8.54 17.11 3.91
CA ARG A 41 -9.36 15.88 3.81
C ARG A 41 -8.85 14.78 4.73
N GLY A 42 -7.54 14.54 4.76
CA GLY A 42 -6.94 13.55 5.65
C GLY A 42 -7.25 13.83 7.12
N GLU A 43 -7.11 15.09 7.54
CA GLU A 43 -7.42 15.54 8.91
C GLU A 43 -8.89 15.34 9.27
N ARG A 44 -9.81 15.67 8.36
CA ARG A 44 -11.24 15.42 8.57
C ARG A 44 -11.55 13.93 8.74
N ILE A 45 -10.99 13.08 7.87
CA ILE A 45 -11.20 11.63 7.92
C ILE A 45 -10.72 11.08 9.27
N ILE A 46 -9.50 11.42 9.70
CA ILE A 46 -8.97 10.83 10.92
C ILE A 46 -9.68 11.31 12.19
N HIS A 47 -10.13 12.57 12.22
CA HIS A 47 -10.97 13.05 13.32
C HIS A 47 -12.35 12.40 13.33
N GLN A 48 -12.97 12.23 12.15
CA GLN A 48 -14.29 11.63 12.03
C GLN A 48 -14.31 10.16 12.47
N TYR A 49 -13.34 9.36 12.01
CA TYR A 49 -13.36 7.91 12.21
C TYR A 49 -12.58 7.45 13.45
N LEU A 50 -11.50 8.14 13.82
CA LEU A 50 -10.60 7.69 14.89
C LEU A 50 -10.52 8.65 16.09
N ARG A 51 -11.15 9.83 16.01
CA ARG A 51 -11.19 10.82 17.11
C ARG A 51 -9.81 11.11 17.71
N VAL A 52 -8.79 11.18 16.86
CA VAL A 52 -7.40 11.34 17.30
C VAL A 52 -7.18 12.64 18.06
N LEU A 53 -6.32 12.58 19.07
CA LEU A 53 -5.94 13.74 19.87
C LEU A 53 -5.08 14.72 19.03
N PRO A 54 -5.10 16.03 19.33
CA PRO A 54 -4.31 17.02 18.61
C PRO A 54 -2.81 16.70 18.54
N HIS A 55 -2.22 16.13 19.60
CA HIS A 55 -0.82 15.75 19.62
C HIS A 55 -0.51 14.60 18.64
N SER A 56 -1.40 13.60 18.53
CA SER A 56 -1.26 12.52 17.54
C SER A 56 -1.33 13.06 16.10
N LEU A 57 -2.17 14.07 15.87
CA LEU A 57 -2.22 14.75 14.58
C LEU A 57 -0.94 15.55 14.29
N SER A 58 -0.36 16.22 15.28
CA SER A 58 0.96 16.88 15.14
C SER A 58 2.03 15.88 14.72
N ALA A 59 2.11 14.75 15.43
CA ALA A 59 3.08 13.70 15.14
C ALA A 59 2.94 13.14 13.71
N MET A 60 1.71 12.98 13.20
CA MET A 60 1.50 12.58 11.80
C MET A 60 1.98 13.64 10.80
N ARG A 61 1.76 14.93 11.08
CA ARG A 61 2.25 16.03 10.22
C ARG A 61 3.77 16.08 10.19
N GLU A 62 4.42 15.95 11.34
CA GLU A 62 5.88 15.88 11.47
C GLU A 62 6.44 14.65 10.73
N SER A 63 5.81 13.49 10.91
CA SER A 63 6.16 12.28 10.17
C SER A 63 6.05 12.47 8.65
N ALA A 64 5.03 13.20 8.18
CA ALA A 64 4.91 13.52 6.76
C ALA A 64 6.05 14.44 6.26
N ASP A 65 6.55 15.36 7.09
CA ASP A 65 7.72 16.21 6.76
C ASP A 65 9.02 15.39 6.65
N ILE A 66 9.17 14.35 7.47
CA ILE A 66 10.27 13.39 7.35
C ILE A 66 10.19 12.65 6.00
N SER A 67 9.01 12.12 5.64
CA SER A 67 8.80 11.44 4.35
C SER A 67 9.15 12.33 3.15
N ILE A 68 8.86 13.62 3.21
CA ILE A 68 9.20 14.58 2.14
C ILE A 68 10.69 14.84 2.07
N THR A 69 11.35 14.94 3.22
CA THR A 69 12.81 15.11 3.29
C THR A 69 13.49 13.93 2.60
N VAL A 70 13.08 12.70 2.93
CA VAL A 70 13.57 11.48 2.27
C VAL A 70 13.23 11.48 0.77
N TYR A 71 11.99 11.83 0.40
CA TYR A 71 11.61 11.92 -1.01
C TYR A 71 12.52 12.85 -1.79
N ARG A 72 12.87 14.03 -1.26
CA ARG A 72 13.78 14.98 -1.91
C ARG A 72 15.20 14.43 -2.08
N MET A 73 15.65 13.57 -1.18
CA MET A 73 16.96 12.91 -1.27
C MET A 73 17.00 11.73 -2.26
N ARG A 74 15.85 11.30 -2.82
CA ARG A 74 15.75 10.06 -3.62
C ARG A 74 16.78 9.91 -4.74
N GLN A 75 17.10 10.99 -5.46
CA GLN A 75 18.08 10.93 -6.55
C GLN A 75 19.50 10.63 -6.02
N GLY A 76 19.87 11.21 -4.88
CA GLY A 76 21.14 10.93 -4.21
C GLY A 76 21.20 9.50 -3.66
N LEU A 77 20.10 9.02 -3.08
CA LEU A 77 19.99 7.63 -2.62
C LEU A 77 20.18 6.63 -3.77
N MET A 78 19.55 6.88 -4.91
CA MET A 78 19.70 6.06 -6.11
C MET A 78 21.12 6.11 -6.68
N ALA A 79 21.72 7.29 -6.77
CA ALA A 79 23.10 7.45 -7.23
C ALA A 79 24.12 6.74 -6.33
N ALA A 80 23.85 6.68 -5.01
CA ALA A 80 24.63 5.95 -4.04
C ALA A 80 24.39 4.42 -4.07
N GLY A 81 23.52 3.92 -4.95
CA GLY A 81 23.21 2.49 -5.06
C GLY A 81 22.42 1.93 -3.88
N VAL A 82 21.72 2.79 -3.12
CA VAL A 82 20.91 2.35 -1.98
C VAL A 82 19.66 1.63 -2.48
N ASP A 83 19.50 0.36 -2.10
CA ASP A 83 18.28 -0.41 -2.37
C ASP A 83 17.26 -0.29 -1.23
N ALA A 84 16.01 -0.73 -1.51
CA ALA A 84 14.92 -0.64 -0.56
C ALA A 84 15.23 -1.37 0.77
N ALA A 85 15.83 -2.56 0.71
CA ALA A 85 16.18 -3.34 1.89
C ALA A 85 17.21 -2.63 2.78
N THR A 86 18.26 -2.08 2.17
CA THR A 86 19.30 -1.30 2.86
C THR A 86 18.72 -0.05 3.49
N PHE A 87 17.84 0.66 2.78
CA PHE A 87 17.19 1.86 3.31
C PHE A 87 16.29 1.53 4.50
N ILE A 88 15.50 0.46 4.43
CA ILE A 88 14.67 -0.02 5.55
C ILE A 88 15.57 -0.38 6.74
N ALA A 89 16.60 -1.18 6.51
CA ALA A 89 17.50 -1.63 7.57
C ALA A 89 18.20 -0.46 8.28
N THR A 90 18.54 0.62 7.58
CA THR A 90 19.28 1.77 8.13
C THR A 90 18.38 2.85 8.72
N THR A 91 17.25 3.14 8.07
CA THR A 91 16.34 4.23 8.47
C THR A 91 15.31 3.76 9.49
N LEU A 92 14.99 2.47 9.50
CA LEU A 92 13.91 1.91 10.32
C LEU A 92 14.41 0.86 11.32
N GLN A 93 15.72 0.84 11.57
CA GLN A 93 16.44 -0.02 12.50
C GLN A 93 15.84 -0.06 13.92
N SER A 94 15.07 0.98 14.29
CA SER A 94 14.44 1.16 15.61
C SER A 94 12.94 0.85 15.66
N TYR A 95 12.29 0.49 14.55
CA TYR A 95 10.86 0.16 14.55
C TYR A 95 10.67 -1.34 14.74
N PRO A 96 10.14 -1.79 15.89
CA PRO A 96 9.90 -3.20 16.10
C PRO A 96 8.92 -3.73 15.04
N GLU A 97 9.20 -4.95 14.59
CA GLU A 97 8.47 -5.81 13.65
C GLU A 97 6.96 -6.02 13.95
N HIS A 98 6.35 -5.31 14.91
CA HIS A 98 5.06 -5.70 15.49
C HIS A 98 3.84 -4.85 15.08
N ASP A 99 3.99 -3.73 14.36
CA ASP A 99 2.82 -3.00 13.86
C ASP A 99 2.69 -3.01 12.33
N ALA A 100 1.64 -3.69 11.83
CA ALA A 100 1.31 -3.78 10.42
C ALA A 100 1.15 -2.41 9.74
N HIS A 101 0.71 -1.37 10.49
CA HIS A 101 0.65 0.01 9.99
C HIS A 101 2.04 0.52 9.59
N LEU A 102 3.03 0.32 10.48
CA LEU A 102 4.39 0.80 10.25
C LEU A 102 5.03 0.04 9.07
N ARG A 103 4.72 -1.24 8.91
CA ARG A 103 5.15 -2.04 7.75
C ARG A 103 4.57 -1.52 6.43
N GLU A 104 3.26 -1.28 6.35
CA GLU A 104 2.66 -0.77 5.12
C GLU A 104 3.21 0.63 4.77
N LEU A 105 3.35 1.51 5.77
CA LEU A 105 3.91 2.84 5.56
C LEU A 105 5.37 2.78 5.13
N THR A 106 6.15 1.85 5.69
CA THR A 106 7.54 1.58 5.29
C THR A 106 7.63 1.18 3.83
N VAL A 107 6.85 0.18 3.42
CA VAL A 107 6.78 -0.30 2.03
C VAL A 107 6.40 0.85 1.10
N TRP A 108 5.38 1.63 1.44
CA TRP A 108 4.98 2.76 0.63
C TRP A 108 6.11 3.80 0.50
N ASN A 109 6.78 4.15 1.60
CA ASN A 109 7.88 5.11 1.57
C ASN A 109 9.03 4.64 0.66
N THR A 110 9.47 3.39 0.79
CA THR A 110 10.65 2.92 0.04
C THR A 110 10.33 2.58 -1.40
N GLU A 111 9.19 1.92 -1.64
CA GLU A 111 8.89 1.30 -2.93
C GLU A 111 8.09 2.20 -3.88
N GLU A 112 7.22 3.06 -3.33
CA GLU A 112 6.30 3.89 -4.11
C GLU A 112 6.70 5.38 -4.05
N LEU A 113 6.96 5.92 -2.86
CA LEU A 113 7.31 7.33 -2.68
C LEU A 113 8.74 7.63 -3.17
N VAL A 114 9.74 6.96 -2.60
CA VAL A 114 11.16 7.15 -2.95
C VAL A 114 11.50 6.35 -4.22
N ALA A 115 10.77 5.26 -4.46
CA ALA A 115 10.94 4.35 -5.59
C ALA A 115 12.35 3.73 -5.69
N LEU A 116 12.92 3.36 -4.54
CA LEU A 116 14.24 2.72 -4.48
C LEU A 116 14.24 1.39 -5.26
N PRO A 117 15.38 1.02 -5.87
CA PRO A 117 15.50 -0.26 -6.54
C PRO A 117 15.33 -1.38 -5.51
N LEU A 118 14.60 -2.43 -5.91
CA LEU A 118 14.56 -3.69 -5.16
C LEU A 118 15.90 -4.43 -5.31
N SER A 119 16.25 -5.29 -4.36
CA SER A 119 17.33 -6.26 -4.55
C SER A 119 16.97 -7.29 -5.64
N ALA A 120 17.96 -8.06 -6.12
CA ALA A 120 17.71 -9.11 -7.12
C ALA A 120 16.73 -10.18 -6.60
N GLU A 121 16.80 -10.49 -5.30
CA GLU A 121 15.93 -11.47 -4.66
C GLU A 121 14.50 -10.95 -4.50
N GLU A 122 14.34 -9.72 -4.01
CA GLU A 122 13.01 -9.11 -3.88
C GLU A 122 12.30 -8.96 -5.23
N ARG A 123 13.04 -8.64 -6.30
CA ARG A 123 12.48 -8.58 -7.67
C ARG A 123 11.92 -9.92 -8.14
N ARG A 124 12.44 -11.05 -7.65
CA ARG A 124 11.96 -12.39 -8.03
C ARG A 124 10.67 -12.76 -7.32
N ILE A 125 10.51 -12.29 -6.08
CA ILE A 125 9.38 -12.67 -5.21
C ILE A 125 8.21 -11.70 -5.35
N LYS A 126 8.47 -10.38 -5.37
CA LYS A 126 7.40 -9.37 -5.38
C LYS A 126 6.66 -9.38 -6.71
N ARG A 127 5.33 -9.34 -6.61
CA ARG A 127 4.41 -9.25 -7.75
C ARG A 127 3.68 -7.92 -7.71
N ASN A 128 3.17 -7.46 -8.85
CA ASN A 128 2.41 -6.21 -8.93
C ASN A 128 0.94 -6.50 -9.17
N CYS A 129 0.08 -5.67 -8.61
CA CYS A 129 -1.30 -5.57 -9.00
C CYS A 129 -1.38 -5.14 -10.48
N THR A 130 -2.05 -5.93 -11.30
CA THR A 130 -2.26 -5.67 -12.73
C THR A 130 -3.02 -4.37 -12.98
N PHE A 131 -3.89 -3.96 -12.05
CA PHE A 131 -4.67 -2.73 -12.20
C PHE A 131 -3.89 -1.48 -11.80
N CYS A 132 -3.53 -1.36 -10.51
CA CYS A 132 -2.99 -0.13 -9.92
C CYS A 132 -1.46 -0.12 -9.80
N GLY A 133 -0.79 -1.23 -10.13
CA GLY A 133 0.68 -1.32 -10.08
C GLY A 133 1.26 -1.51 -8.67
N ALA A 134 0.45 -1.43 -7.62
CA ALA A 134 0.89 -1.63 -6.25
C ALA A 134 1.57 -3.01 -6.07
N ARG A 135 2.74 -3.04 -5.44
CA ARG A 135 3.52 -4.26 -5.21
C ARG A 135 2.93 -5.07 -4.04
N SER A 136 3.08 -6.39 -4.12
CA SER A 136 2.81 -7.33 -3.03
C SER A 136 3.75 -7.04 -1.87
N ALA A 137 3.23 -7.15 -0.67
CA ALA A 137 3.98 -7.06 0.58
C ALA A 137 3.55 -8.21 1.50
N GLN A 138 4.24 -8.40 2.61
CA GLN A 138 3.90 -9.44 3.59
C GLN A 138 2.42 -9.38 4.01
N ASP A 139 1.90 -8.18 4.26
CA ASP A 139 0.51 -7.95 4.66
C ASP A 139 -0.42 -7.62 3.47
N ARG A 140 0.11 -7.66 2.24
CA ARG A 140 -0.62 -7.38 0.99
C ARG A 140 -0.44 -8.54 0.02
N VAL A 141 -1.16 -9.62 0.29
CA VAL A 141 -1.27 -10.78 -0.59
C VAL A 141 -2.19 -10.42 -1.76
N LEU A 142 -1.73 -10.63 -2.99
CA LEU A 142 -2.51 -10.33 -4.18
C LEU A 142 -3.44 -11.50 -4.53
N LEU A 143 -4.69 -11.16 -4.85
CA LEU A 143 -5.69 -12.09 -5.37
C LEU A 143 -5.36 -12.45 -6.81
N THR A 144 -5.48 -13.72 -7.16
CA THR A 144 -5.39 -14.19 -8.54
C THR A 144 -6.74 -14.10 -9.23
N CYS A 145 -6.75 -13.80 -10.52
CA CYS A 145 -7.96 -13.94 -11.33
C CYS A 145 -8.43 -15.39 -11.31
N GLY A 146 -9.63 -15.67 -10.82
CA GLY A 146 -10.16 -17.04 -10.72
C GLY A 146 -10.28 -17.78 -12.07
N ARG A 147 -10.34 -17.05 -13.19
CA ARG A 147 -10.45 -17.63 -14.54
C ARG A 147 -9.09 -17.89 -15.18
N CYS A 148 -8.25 -16.85 -15.29
CA CYS A 148 -6.98 -16.98 -16.01
C CYS A 148 -5.80 -17.31 -15.12
N ARG A 149 -5.91 -17.13 -13.79
CA ARG A 149 -4.83 -17.28 -12.80
C ARG A 149 -3.53 -16.49 -13.06
N VAL A 150 -3.50 -15.66 -14.11
CA VAL A 150 -2.35 -14.84 -14.53
C VAL A 150 -2.40 -13.45 -13.92
N ALA A 151 -3.56 -12.78 -13.98
CA ALA A 151 -3.70 -11.43 -13.46
C ALA A 151 -3.81 -11.42 -11.94
N LEU A 152 -3.19 -10.42 -11.30
CA LEU A 152 -3.06 -10.27 -9.85
C LEU A 152 -3.66 -8.95 -9.39
N TYR A 153 -4.37 -8.94 -8.27
CA TYR A 153 -5.10 -7.75 -7.80
C TYR A 153 -4.95 -7.54 -6.30
N CYS A 154 -4.95 -6.29 -5.85
CA CYS A 154 -4.98 -5.98 -4.42
C CYS A 154 -6.27 -6.46 -3.76
N ASP A 155 -7.39 -6.30 -4.47
CA ASP A 155 -8.74 -6.58 -4.01
C ASP A 155 -9.71 -6.73 -5.21
N GLU A 156 -10.97 -7.03 -4.90
CA GLU A 156 -12.05 -7.13 -5.88
C GLU A 156 -12.35 -5.81 -6.60
N ILE A 157 -11.97 -4.66 -6.01
CA ILE A 157 -12.15 -3.36 -6.67
C ILE A 157 -11.18 -3.26 -7.83
N CYS A 158 -9.89 -3.52 -7.59
CA CYS A 158 -8.86 -3.56 -8.62
C CYS A 158 -9.21 -4.55 -9.73
N GLN A 159 -9.70 -5.75 -9.37
CA GLN A 159 -10.13 -6.75 -10.35
C GLN A 159 -11.29 -6.24 -11.22
N ARG A 160 -12.35 -5.70 -10.62
CA ARG A 160 -13.51 -5.18 -11.37
C ARG A 160 -13.16 -4.00 -12.25
N MET A 161 -12.27 -3.13 -11.79
CA MET A 161 -11.81 -1.99 -12.58
C MET A 161 -10.96 -2.44 -13.76
N ASP A 162 -10.07 -3.42 -13.59
CA ASP A 162 -9.29 -3.97 -14.71
C ASP A 162 -10.16 -4.74 -15.70
N TRP A 163 -11.17 -5.47 -15.20
CA TRP A 163 -12.17 -6.14 -16.04
C TRP A 163 -12.85 -5.16 -17.01
N ARG A 164 -13.26 -4.00 -16.50
CA ARG A 164 -13.85 -2.92 -17.31
C ARG A 164 -12.83 -2.25 -18.22
N ARG A 165 -11.59 -2.07 -17.76
CA ARG A 165 -10.49 -1.44 -18.52
C ARG A 165 -10.10 -2.25 -19.75
N GLY A 166 -10.21 -3.58 -19.70
CA GLY A 166 -9.94 -4.43 -20.85
C GLY A 166 -9.57 -5.86 -20.54
N HIS A 167 -9.32 -6.24 -19.28
CA HIS A 167 -8.95 -7.62 -18.95
C HIS A 167 -9.97 -8.64 -19.47
N ARG A 168 -11.25 -8.27 -19.54
CA ARG A 168 -12.32 -9.13 -20.08
C ARG A 168 -12.06 -9.69 -21.48
N THR A 169 -11.32 -8.97 -22.32
CA THR A 169 -11.03 -9.40 -23.70
C THR A 169 -9.80 -10.29 -23.80
N SER A 170 -8.90 -10.23 -22.81
CA SER A 170 -7.66 -11.03 -22.76
C SER A 170 -7.71 -12.16 -21.72
N CYS A 171 -8.81 -12.28 -20.96
CA CYS A 171 -8.97 -13.30 -19.93
C CYS A 171 -9.30 -14.67 -20.54
N VAL A 172 -8.25 -15.48 -20.74
CA VAL A 172 -8.33 -16.89 -21.16
C VAL A 172 -8.22 -17.84 -19.97
N VAL A 173 -8.93 -18.97 -20.01
CA VAL A 173 -8.88 -19.98 -18.93
C VAL A 173 -7.48 -20.57 -18.86
N SER A 174 -6.88 -20.60 -17.67
CA SER A 174 -5.61 -21.32 -17.49
C SER A 174 -5.86 -22.81 -17.38
N GLU A 175 -5.23 -23.59 -18.24
CA GLU A 175 -5.09 -25.04 -18.06
C GLU A 175 -4.09 -25.32 -16.93
N SER A 176 -4.52 -25.20 -15.68
CA SER A 176 -3.77 -25.75 -14.54
C SER A 176 -4.69 -26.67 -13.72
N GLU A 177 -4.48 -27.97 -13.98
CA GLU A 177 -4.82 -29.15 -13.18
C GLU A 177 -6.31 -29.51 -13.02
N ASN A 178 -6.85 -30.17 -14.06
CA ASN A 178 -7.84 -31.25 -13.87
C ASN A 178 -7.10 -32.54 -13.50
N GLY A 179 -6.82 -32.73 -12.21
CA GLY A 179 -6.36 -34.01 -11.65
C GLY A 179 -7.53 -34.95 -11.39
N THR A 180 -7.77 -35.84 -12.37
CA THR A 180 -8.28 -37.23 -12.25
C THR A 180 -9.58 -37.51 -11.49
N ALA A 181 -10.64 -37.66 -12.30
CA ALA A 181 -11.51 -38.85 -12.37
C ALA A 181 -11.85 -39.60 -11.06
N ASN A 182 -13.02 -39.27 -10.51
CA ASN A 182 -13.82 -40.22 -9.75
C ASN A 182 -14.53 -41.15 -10.74
N GLY A 183 -14.30 -42.46 -10.67
CA GLY A 183 -15.04 -43.43 -11.47
C GLY A 183 -14.41 -44.80 -11.59
N VAL A 184 -14.56 -45.64 -10.55
CA VAL A 184 -14.84 -47.07 -10.74
C VAL A 184 -15.85 -47.51 -9.70
N SER A 185 -17.06 -47.82 -10.15
CA SER A 185 -18.00 -48.73 -9.51
C SER A 185 -18.04 -50.00 -10.35
N ALA A 186 -17.64 -51.12 -9.78
CA ALA A 186 -18.10 -52.48 -10.07
C ALA A 186 -17.60 -53.40 -8.96
#